data_AF-A0A9D9I0R5-F1
#
_entry.id   AF-A0A9D9I0R5-F1
#
_cell.length_a   1.000
_cell.length_b   1.000
_cell.length_c   1.000
_cell.angle_alpha   90.00
_cell.angle_beta   90.00
_cell.angle_gamma   90.00
#
_symmetry.space_group_name_H-M   'P 1'
#
loop_
_entity.id
_entity.type
_entity.pdbx_description
1 polymer ?
#
loop_
_entity_poly.entity_id
_entity_poly.type
_entity_poly.pdbx_seq_one_letter_code
_entity_poly.pdbx_strand_id
1 'polypeptide(L)'
;MENVEITYEQLTKLKEEEYILIDIRGESHLGYGMIPGALAMSVEELEEKKETFLKEKKIVLYCIRGIISKEIAEQWQEEGYQAYSLEKGYTGWVIAEMQKQQEEQEEESPTKRIEKSIRKKFHKQLFSKFAKAINEYQLVQEGDKIAVCISGGKDSMLMAKLFQELKWHNKFPFEVEFLVMDPG
;
A
#
# COMPACT_ATOMS: atom_id res chain seq x y z
N MET A 1 17.77 -32.23 2.16
CA MET A 1 16.32 -31.93 2.16
C MET A 1 16.18 -30.53 1.62
N GLU A 2 15.38 -30.34 0.58
CA GLU A 2 15.04 -29.01 0.08
C GLU A 2 14.35 -28.23 1.19
N ASN A 3 14.55 -26.90 1.22
CA ASN A 3 13.94 -26.07 2.25
C ASN A 3 12.42 -26.03 2.02
N VAL A 4 11.64 -26.49 2.99
CA VAL A 4 10.17 -26.50 2.92
C VAL A 4 9.58 -25.10 3.09
N GLU A 5 10.37 -24.13 3.55
CA GLU A 5 9.92 -22.76 3.75
C GLU A 5 10.30 -21.86 2.56
N ILE A 6 9.37 -20.99 2.18
CA ILE A 6 9.57 -19.90 1.23
C ILE A 6 9.41 -18.56 1.95
N THR A 7 10.34 -17.63 1.74
CA THR A 7 10.28 -16.30 2.35
C THR A 7 9.34 -15.36 1.57
N TYR A 8 8.94 -14.24 2.19
CA TYR A 8 8.19 -13.18 1.51
C TYR A 8 8.90 -12.66 0.25
N GLU A 9 10.21 -12.45 0.31
CA GLU A 9 11.02 -11.95 -0.80
C GLU A 9 11.18 -12.96 -1.93
N GLN A 10 11.10 -14.26 -1.61
CA GLN A 10 11.09 -15.33 -2.61
C GLN A 10 9.71 -15.43 -3.26
N LEU A 11 8.64 -15.39 -2.47
CA LEU A 11 7.27 -15.44 -2.96
C LEU A 11 6.97 -14.30 -3.93
N THR A 12 7.39 -13.08 -3.60
CA THR A 12 7.19 -11.88 -4.44
C THR A 12 7.95 -11.88 -5.77
N LYS A 13 8.93 -12.79 -5.94
CA LYS A 13 9.65 -12.98 -7.21
C LYS A 13 9.01 -14.00 -8.13
N LEU A 14 8.08 -14.81 -7.62
CA LEU A 14 7.32 -15.77 -8.43
C LEU A 14 6.20 -15.04 -9.17
N LYS A 15 5.89 -15.50 -10.39
CA LYS A 15 4.71 -15.03 -11.12
C LYS A 15 3.46 -15.74 -10.62
N GLU A 16 2.31 -15.08 -10.66
CA GLU A 16 1.04 -15.62 -10.15
C GLU A 16 0.65 -16.96 -10.79
N GLU A 17 1.05 -17.21 -12.04
CA GLU A 17 0.74 -18.46 -12.75
C GLU A 17 1.61 -19.65 -12.28
N GLU A 18 2.77 -19.37 -11.70
CA GLU A 18 3.77 -20.38 -11.30
C GLU A 18 3.41 -21.09 -10.00
N TYR A 19 2.51 -20.53 -9.19
CA TYR A 19 2.14 -21.09 -7.90
C TYR A 19 0.63 -21.00 -7.61
N ILE A 20 0.20 -21.71 -6.57
CA ILE A 20 -1.10 -21.56 -5.92
C ILE A 20 -0.81 -21.14 -4.49
N LEU A 21 -1.47 -20.08 -4.02
CA LEU A 21 -1.36 -19.62 -2.63
C LEU A 21 -2.61 -20.04 -1.86
N ILE A 22 -2.43 -20.67 -0.70
CA ILE A 22 -3.55 -21.19 0.10
C ILE A 22 -3.45 -20.69 1.54
N ASP A 23 -4.54 -20.08 1.99
CA ASP A 23 -4.74 -19.60 3.35
C ASP A 23 -5.43 -20.68 4.19
N ILE A 24 -4.72 -21.28 5.13
CA ILE A 24 -5.23 -22.36 5.98
C ILE A 24 -5.67 -21.89 7.37
N ARG A 25 -5.86 -20.57 7.57
CA ARG A 25 -6.23 -20.02 8.89
C ARG A 25 -7.69 -20.28 9.28
N GLY A 26 -8.54 -20.68 8.34
CA GLY A 26 -9.98 -20.88 8.55
C GLY A 26 -10.77 -19.56 8.59
N GLU A 27 -12.10 -19.67 8.57
CA GLU A 27 -13.02 -18.53 8.37
C GLU A 27 -12.90 -17.42 9.44
N SER A 28 -12.59 -17.79 10.68
CA SER A 28 -12.48 -16.84 11.81
C SER A 28 -11.40 -15.78 11.62
N HIS A 29 -10.45 -15.99 10.70
CA HIS A 29 -9.34 -15.08 10.43
C HIS A 29 -9.50 -14.24 9.16
N LEU A 30 -10.52 -14.51 8.34
CA LEU A 30 -10.75 -13.80 7.07
C LEU A 30 -11.10 -12.32 7.27
N GLY A 31 -11.70 -11.96 8.42
CA GLY A 31 -12.00 -10.58 8.78
C GLY A 31 -10.76 -9.68 8.92
N TYR A 32 -9.57 -10.26 9.11
CA TYR A 32 -8.29 -9.54 9.17
C TYR A 32 -7.63 -9.36 7.80
N GLY A 33 -8.31 -9.76 6.71
CA GLY A 33 -7.76 -9.82 5.37
C GLY A 33 -6.96 -11.10 5.11
N MET A 34 -6.51 -11.24 3.87
CA MET A 34 -5.73 -12.36 3.35
C MET A 34 -4.66 -11.85 2.38
N ILE A 35 -3.66 -12.67 2.10
CA ILE A 35 -2.67 -12.32 1.07
C ILE A 35 -3.40 -12.28 -0.29
N PRO A 36 -3.25 -11.21 -1.09
CA PRO A 36 -3.92 -11.10 -2.38
C PRO A 36 -3.66 -12.34 -3.27
N GLY A 37 -4.72 -12.84 -3.90
CA GLY A 37 -4.65 -14.04 -4.75
C GLY A 37 -4.69 -15.38 -3.99
N ALA A 38 -4.73 -15.37 -2.65
CA ALA A 38 -4.85 -16.60 -1.88
C ALA A 38 -6.24 -17.23 -1.96
N LEU A 39 -6.28 -18.56 -2.01
CA LEU A 39 -7.50 -19.35 -1.83
C LEU A 39 -7.66 -19.67 -0.34
N ALA A 40 -8.78 -19.25 0.26
CA ALA A 40 -9.11 -19.65 1.62
C ALA A 40 -9.62 -21.10 1.64
N MET A 41 -9.02 -21.92 2.49
CA MET A 41 -9.36 -23.33 2.62
C MET A 41 -9.04 -23.80 4.03
N SER A 42 -9.95 -24.48 4.73
CA SER A 42 -9.61 -25.10 6.02
C SER A 42 -8.61 -26.24 5.83
N VAL A 43 -7.99 -26.72 6.91
CA VAL A 43 -7.08 -27.88 6.84
C VAL A 43 -7.82 -29.13 6.35
N GLU A 44 -9.08 -29.29 6.77
CA GLU A 44 -9.94 -30.39 6.37
C GLU A 44 -10.26 -30.32 4.87
N GLU A 45 -10.69 -29.14 4.37
CA GLU A 45 -10.97 -28.93 2.95
C GLU A 45 -9.72 -29.14 2.07
N LEU A 46 -8.55 -28.78 2.62
CA LEU A 46 -7.26 -28.95 1.94
C LEU A 46 -6.93 -30.42 1.71
N GLU A 47 -7.12 -31.26 2.72
CA GLU A 47 -6.86 -32.69 2.61
C GLU A 47 -7.88 -33.36 1.67
N GLU A 48 -9.15 -32.97 1.72
CA GLU A 48 -10.18 -33.48 0.80
C GLU A 48 -9.88 -33.15 -0.67
N LYS A 49 -9.32 -31.96 -0.93
CA LYS A 49 -9.02 -31.48 -2.28
C LYS A 49 -7.60 -31.77 -2.74
N LYS A 50 -6.77 -32.42 -1.92
CA LYS A 50 -5.35 -32.68 -2.19
C LYS A 50 -5.09 -33.25 -3.58
N GLU A 51 -5.81 -34.30 -3.95
CA GLU A 51 -5.68 -35.00 -5.25
C GLU A 51 -6.09 -34.14 -6.46
N THR A 52 -6.72 -32.98 -6.25
CA THR A 52 -7.06 -32.03 -7.32
C THR A 52 -5.88 -31.15 -7.71
N PHE A 53 -4.86 -31.05 -6.86
CA PHE A 53 -3.68 -30.23 -7.13
C PHE A 53 -2.68 -30.98 -8.00
N LEU A 54 -2.05 -30.26 -8.93
CA LEU A 54 -1.00 -30.83 -9.79
C LEU A 54 0.31 -30.86 -9.02
N LYS A 55 0.95 -32.03 -8.93
CA LYS A 55 2.24 -32.22 -8.23
C LYS A 55 3.37 -31.30 -8.71
N GLU A 56 3.36 -30.99 -10.02
CA GLU A 56 4.35 -30.13 -10.67
C GLU A 56 4.15 -28.64 -10.39
N LYS A 57 2.95 -28.24 -9.96
CA LYS A 57 2.65 -26.83 -9.68
C LYS A 57 3.06 -26.52 -8.24
N LYS A 58 3.70 -25.37 -8.04
CA LYS A 58 4.11 -24.95 -6.69
C LYS A 58 2.87 -24.61 -5.86
N ILE A 59 2.79 -25.17 -4.67
CA ILE A 59 1.69 -24.94 -3.73
C ILE A 59 2.30 -24.27 -2.50
N VAL A 60 1.92 -23.03 -2.23
CA VAL A 60 2.41 -22.25 -1.09
C VAL A 60 1.28 -22.16 -0.07
N LEU A 61 1.49 -22.74 1.10
CA LEU A 61 0.55 -22.74 2.22
C LEU A 61 0.96 -21.68 3.23
N TYR A 62 0.00 -21.02 3.86
CA TYR A 62 0.28 -20.18 5.03
C TYR A 62 -0.82 -20.28 6.08
N CYS A 63 -0.40 -20.39 7.34
CA CYS A 63 -1.26 -20.19 8.50
C CYS A 63 -0.95 -18.83 9.17
N ILE A 64 -1.33 -18.65 10.43
CA ILE A 64 -1.12 -17.38 11.15
C ILE A 64 0.38 -17.07 11.31
N ARG A 65 1.18 -18.09 11.67
CA ARG A 65 2.60 -17.96 12.06
C ARG A 65 3.56 -18.86 11.27
N GLY A 66 3.06 -19.61 10.29
CA GLY A 66 3.86 -20.55 9.49
C GLY A 66 4.08 -21.93 10.14
N ILE A 67 3.53 -22.18 11.33
CA ILE A 67 3.74 -23.44 12.08
C ILE A 67 2.95 -24.59 11.44
N ILE A 68 1.61 -24.49 11.44
CA ILE A 68 0.73 -25.53 10.89
C ILE A 68 1.00 -25.76 9.39
N SER A 69 1.21 -24.69 8.62
CA SER A 69 1.48 -24.80 7.18
C SER A 69 2.79 -25.50 6.88
N LYS A 70 3.77 -25.44 7.78
CA LYS A 70 5.05 -26.13 7.63
C LYS A 70 4.90 -27.63 7.75
N GLU A 71 4.21 -28.09 8.79
CA GLU A 71 3.94 -29.53 8.99
C GLU A 71 3.22 -30.14 7.78
N ILE A 72 2.19 -29.45 7.25
CA ILE A 72 1.45 -29.90 6.07
C ILE A 72 2.33 -29.90 4.82
N ALA A 73 3.12 -28.85 4.61
CA ALA A 73 4.01 -28.76 3.45
C ALA A 73 5.09 -29.85 3.46
N GLU A 74 5.65 -30.18 4.63
CA GLU A 74 6.61 -31.29 4.79
C GLU A 74 5.99 -32.62 4.37
N GLN A 75 4.79 -32.92 4.86
CA GLN A 75 4.06 -34.13 4.48
C GLN A 75 3.78 -34.18 2.97
N TRP A 76 3.32 -33.06 2.38
CA TRP A 76 3.00 -33.01 0.96
C TRP A 76 4.25 -33.17 0.07
N GLN A 77 5.41 -32.67 0.51
CA GLN A 77 6.69 -32.93 -0.17
C GLN A 77 7.08 -34.41 -0.14
N GLU A 78 6.89 -35.11 0.99
CA GLU A 78 7.13 -36.56 1.08
C GLU A 78 6.24 -37.36 0.12
N GLU A 79 5.03 -36.86 -0.14
CA GLU A 79 4.08 -37.44 -1.10
C GLU A 79 4.31 -36.99 -2.56
N GLY A 80 5.35 -36.18 -2.80
CA GLY A 80 5.83 -35.77 -4.11
C GLY A 80 5.19 -34.51 -4.69
N TYR A 81 4.52 -33.69 -3.88
CA TYR A 81 4.03 -32.38 -4.30
C TYR A 81 5.11 -31.30 -4.13
N GLN A 82 5.14 -30.31 -5.02
CA GLN A 82 5.95 -29.09 -4.83
C GLN A 82 5.29 -28.13 -3.81
N ALA A 83 5.19 -28.56 -2.55
CA ALA A 83 4.55 -27.81 -1.48
C ALA A 83 5.56 -27.00 -0.65
N TYR A 84 5.20 -25.79 -0.23
CA TYR A 84 6.03 -24.91 0.59
C TYR A 84 5.18 -24.20 1.65
N SER A 85 5.76 -23.90 2.81
CA SER A 85 5.15 -23.04 3.83
C SER A 85 5.71 -21.63 3.72
N LEU A 86 4.84 -20.61 3.74
CA LEU A 86 5.28 -19.23 3.85
C LEU A 86 5.89 -18.99 5.23
N GLU A 87 7.17 -18.63 5.25
CA GLU A 87 7.92 -18.35 6.48
C GLU A 87 7.19 -17.27 7.31
N LYS A 88 7.03 -17.52 8.62
CA LYS A 88 6.32 -16.64 9.57
C LYS A 88 4.82 -16.43 9.26
N GLY A 89 4.27 -17.09 8.24
CA GLY A 89 2.87 -17.08 7.87
C GLY A 89 2.31 -15.68 7.57
N TYR A 90 1.00 -15.52 7.77
CA TYR A 90 0.32 -14.24 7.54
C TYR A 90 0.90 -13.08 8.36
N THR A 91 1.30 -13.35 9.61
CA THR A 91 1.88 -12.31 10.48
C THR A 91 3.19 -11.78 9.90
N GLY A 92 4.04 -12.67 9.40
CA GLY A 92 5.27 -12.30 8.69
C GLY A 92 4.99 -11.46 7.46
N TRP A 93 4.02 -11.87 6.65
CA TRP A 93 3.60 -11.12 5.46
C TRP A 93 3.11 -9.71 5.81
N VAL A 94 2.24 -9.54 6.81
CA VAL A 94 1.74 -8.21 7.23
C VAL A 94 2.90 -7.30 7.65
N ILE A 95 3.86 -7.82 8.41
CA ILE A 95 5.03 -7.05 8.85
C ILE A 95 5.89 -6.63 7.65
N ALA A 96 6.18 -7.56 6.73
CA ALA A 96 6.98 -7.28 5.54
C ALA A 96 6.29 -6.23 4.64
N GLU A 97 4.98 -6.35 4.45
CA GLU A 97 4.20 -5.40 3.65
C GLU A 97 4.18 -3.99 4.29
N MET A 98 4.10 -3.91 5.63
CA MET A 98 4.19 -2.64 6.34
C MET A 98 5.58 -2.00 6.20
N GLN A 99 6.66 -2.80 6.24
CA GLN A 99 8.03 -2.31 6.05
C GLN A 99 8.23 -1.78 4.62
N LYS A 100 7.80 -2.54 3.62
CA LYS A 100 7.84 -2.12 2.21
C LYS A 100 7.10 -0.80 1.99
N GLN A 101 5.91 -0.65 2.57
CA GLN A 101 5.17 0.62 2.49
C GLN A 101 5.87 1.79 3.19
N GLN A 102 6.67 1.54 4.23
CA GLN A 102 7.48 2.57 4.88
C GLN A 102 8.68 2.96 4.01
N GLU A 103 9.38 1.98 3.43
CA GLU A 103 10.50 2.21 2.51
C GLU A 103 10.05 2.98 1.25
N GLU A 104 8.95 2.57 0.62
CA GLU A 104 8.36 3.30 -0.51
C GLU A 104 7.94 4.72 -0.13
N GLN A 105 7.48 4.91 1.11
CA GLN A 105 7.24 6.26 1.62
C GLN A 105 8.54 7.01 1.82
N GLU A 106 9.64 6.40 2.27
CA GLU A 106 10.95 7.04 2.49
C GLU A 106 11.65 7.43 1.20
N GLU A 107 11.46 6.67 0.12
CA GLU A 107 11.85 7.06 -1.23
C GLU A 107 10.97 8.19 -1.81
N GLU A 108 9.78 8.41 -1.25
CA GLU A 108 8.90 9.53 -1.60
C GLU A 108 9.56 10.85 -1.14
N SER A 109 10.05 11.66 -2.09
CA SER A 109 10.76 12.93 -1.79
C SER A 109 10.06 13.76 -0.69
N PRO A 110 10.80 14.47 0.19
CA PRO A 110 10.21 15.27 1.27
C PRO A 110 9.06 16.18 0.82
N THR A 111 9.18 16.75 -0.38
CA THR A 111 8.15 17.58 -1.02
C THR A 111 6.82 16.84 -1.21
N LYS A 112 6.85 15.62 -1.74
CA LYS A 112 5.65 14.78 -1.97
C LYS A 112 4.98 14.38 -0.67
N ARG A 113 5.76 14.04 0.36
CA ARG A 113 5.24 13.75 1.71
C ARG A 113 4.48 14.95 2.29
N ILE A 114 5.06 16.16 2.15
CA ILE A 114 4.43 17.40 2.62
C ILE A 114 3.13 17.67 1.87
N GLU A 115 3.13 17.61 0.54
CA GLU A 115 1.93 17.83 -0.29
C GLU A 115 0.81 16.82 0.04
N LYS A 116 1.16 15.54 0.18
CA LYS A 116 0.24 14.47 0.60
C LYS A 116 -0.35 14.72 1.99
N SER A 117 0.44 15.29 2.92
CA SER A 117 -0.05 15.64 4.25
C SER A 117 -1.10 16.76 4.21
N ILE A 118 -0.96 17.74 3.31
CA ILE A 118 -1.94 18.80 3.08
C ILE A 118 -3.23 18.20 2.51
N ARG A 119 -3.13 17.30 1.52
CA ARG A 119 -4.27 16.62 0.88
C ARG A 119 -5.00 15.63 1.78
N LYS A 120 -4.31 15.00 2.72
CA LYS A 120 -4.89 13.98 3.62
C LYS A 120 -5.04 14.51 5.05
N LYS A 121 -3.96 14.48 5.83
CA LYS A 121 -3.94 14.72 7.27
C LYS A 121 -4.52 16.10 7.64
N PHE A 122 -4.15 17.14 6.90
CA PHE A 122 -4.54 18.52 7.19
C PHE A 122 -5.65 19.05 6.31
N HIS A 123 -6.26 18.21 5.47
CA HIS A 123 -7.25 18.65 4.48
C HIS A 123 -8.42 19.40 5.12
N LYS A 124 -9.05 18.81 6.15
CA LYS A 124 -10.18 19.44 6.86
C LYS A 124 -9.79 20.70 7.63
N GLN A 125 -8.57 20.72 8.19
CA GLN A 125 -8.13 21.80 9.07
C GLN A 125 -7.59 23.01 8.29
N LEU A 126 -6.95 22.79 7.15
CA LEU A 126 -6.32 23.82 6.32
C LEU A 126 -7.09 24.00 5.00
N PHE A 127 -7.01 23.02 4.11
CA PHE A 127 -7.49 23.18 2.73
C PHE A 127 -9.00 23.46 2.64
N SER A 128 -9.83 22.74 3.40
CA SER A 128 -11.28 22.96 3.41
C SER A 128 -11.66 24.36 3.90
N LYS A 129 -10.95 24.90 4.90
CA LYS A 129 -11.19 26.27 5.40
C LYS A 129 -10.73 27.31 4.38
N PHE A 130 -9.57 27.10 3.77
CA PHE A 130 -9.02 27.96 2.72
C PHE A 130 -9.95 28.05 1.50
N ALA A 131 -10.35 26.89 0.95
CA ALA A 131 -11.28 26.83 -0.18
C ALA A 131 -12.65 27.42 0.16
N LYS A 132 -13.15 27.20 1.39
CA LYS A 132 -14.38 27.84 1.86
C LYS A 132 -14.26 29.35 1.86
N ALA A 133 -13.17 29.91 2.39
CA ALA A 133 -12.95 31.36 2.42
C ALA A 133 -12.87 31.96 1.01
N ILE A 134 -12.17 31.30 0.07
CA ILE A 134 -12.13 31.74 -1.32
C ILE A 134 -13.53 31.84 -1.92
N ASN A 135 -14.35 30.82 -1.73
CA ASN A 135 -15.71 30.79 -2.28
C ASN A 135 -16.65 31.79 -1.58
N GLU A 136 -16.58 31.88 -0.26
CA GLU A 136 -17.47 32.72 0.56
C GLU A 136 -17.23 34.21 0.31
N TYR A 137 -15.97 34.62 0.19
CA TYR A 137 -15.59 36.02 -0.03
C TYR A 137 -15.27 36.33 -1.50
N GLN A 138 -15.46 35.38 -2.41
CA GLN A 138 -15.15 35.52 -3.84
C GLN A 138 -13.74 36.07 -4.10
N LEU A 139 -12.75 35.59 -3.33
CA LEU A 139 -11.36 36.09 -3.36
C LEU A 139 -10.62 35.73 -4.64
N VAL A 140 -11.15 34.75 -5.39
CA VAL A 140 -10.60 34.29 -6.67
C VAL A 140 -11.75 34.07 -7.62
N GLN A 141 -11.67 34.69 -8.78
CA GLN A 141 -12.67 34.61 -9.84
C GLN A 141 -12.05 34.09 -11.14
N GLU A 142 -12.93 33.80 -12.09
CA GLU A 142 -12.52 33.33 -13.41
C GLU A 142 -11.70 34.39 -14.16
N GLY A 143 -10.54 33.99 -14.68
CA GLY A 143 -9.61 34.87 -15.38
C GLY A 143 -8.64 35.64 -14.49
N ASP A 144 -8.72 35.51 -13.17
CA ASP A 144 -7.80 36.18 -12.25
C ASP A 144 -6.36 35.72 -12.43
N LYS A 145 -5.42 36.67 -12.25
CA LYS A 145 -3.98 36.41 -12.16
C LYS A 145 -3.49 36.69 -10.75
N ILE A 146 -3.17 35.62 -10.02
CA ILE A 146 -2.80 35.68 -8.61
C ILE A 146 -1.28 35.61 -8.47
N ALA A 147 -0.69 36.58 -7.79
CA ALA A 147 0.71 36.53 -7.40
C ALA A 147 0.83 36.16 -5.92
N VAL A 148 1.54 35.07 -5.62
CA VAL A 148 1.83 34.64 -4.25
C VAL A 148 3.30 34.94 -3.95
N CYS A 149 3.54 35.98 -3.14
CA CYS A 149 4.88 36.36 -2.72
C CYS A 149 5.36 35.49 -1.55
N ILE A 150 6.44 34.75 -1.76
CA ILE A 150 7.04 33.84 -0.79
C ILE A 150 8.16 34.56 -0.05
N SER A 151 7.91 34.91 1.22
CA SER A 151 8.87 35.57 2.11
C SER A 151 9.92 34.63 2.72
N GLY A 152 9.92 33.34 2.35
CA GLY A 152 10.76 32.30 2.97
C GLY A 152 10.25 31.78 4.33
N GLY A 153 9.13 32.34 4.83
CA GLY A 153 8.48 31.90 6.07
C GLY A 153 7.56 30.69 5.88
N LYS A 154 7.21 30.03 6.99
CA LYS A 154 6.29 28.88 6.99
C LYS A 154 4.89 29.20 6.43
N ASP A 155 4.37 30.39 6.75
CA ASP A 155 2.98 30.75 6.45
C ASP A 155 2.82 31.10 4.96
N SER A 156 3.76 31.83 4.38
CA SER A 156 3.78 32.15 2.94
C SER A 156 4.04 30.92 2.09
N MET A 157 4.89 29.99 2.55
CA MET A 157 5.11 28.72 1.87
C MET A 157 3.87 27.80 1.91
N LEU A 158 3.19 27.74 3.06
CA LEU A 158 1.93 26.99 3.15
C LEU A 158 0.86 27.58 2.24
N MET A 159 0.73 28.90 2.19
CA MET A 159 -0.20 29.60 1.29
C MET A 159 0.09 29.23 -0.18
N ALA A 160 1.36 29.25 -0.58
CA ALA A 160 1.77 28.84 -1.92
C ALA A 160 1.31 27.41 -2.25
N LYS A 161 1.50 26.47 -1.32
CA LYS A 161 1.04 25.07 -1.51
C LYS A 161 -0.47 24.94 -1.57
N LEU A 162 -1.23 25.70 -0.79
CA LEU A 162 -2.70 25.69 -0.87
C LEU A 162 -3.21 26.20 -2.22
N PHE A 163 -2.57 27.22 -2.80
CA PHE A 163 -2.89 27.68 -4.16
C PHE A 163 -2.47 26.69 -5.24
N GLN A 164 -1.34 25.98 -5.09
CA GLN A 164 -0.98 24.87 -5.98
C GLN A 164 -2.04 23.78 -5.98
N GLU A 165 -2.53 23.39 -4.79
CA GLU A 165 -3.61 22.41 -4.64
C GLU A 165 -4.93 22.89 -5.24
N LEU A 166 -5.29 24.16 -5.02
CA LEU A 166 -6.47 24.77 -5.63
C LEU A 166 -6.38 24.73 -7.17
N LYS A 167 -5.20 25.06 -7.71
CA LYS A 167 -4.93 25.02 -9.15
C LYS A 167 -4.93 23.60 -9.68
N TRP A 168 -4.47 22.62 -8.92
CA TRP A 168 -4.52 21.20 -9.28
C TRP A 168 -5.96 20.67 -9.42
N HIS A 169 -6.87 21.12 -8.55
CA HIS A 169 -8.30 20.81 -8.67
C HIS A 169 -8.99 21.54 -9.85
N ASN A 170 -8.44 22.66 -10.31
CA ASN A 170 -8.80 23.44 -11.51
C ASN A 170 -10.31 23.53 -11.81
N LYS A 171 -11.14 23.86 -10.82
CA LYS A 171 -12.60 23.95 -11.00
C LYS A 171 -13.04 25.08 -11.94
N PHE A 172 -12.21 26.10 -12.11
CA PHE A 172 -12.40 27.23 -13.03
C PHE A 172 -11.02 27.76 -13.45
N PRO A 173 -10.91 28.47 -14.59
CA PRO A 173 -9.64 28.98 -15.08
C PRO A 173 -9.20 30.23 -14.31
N PHE A 174 -8.01 30.16 -13.71
CA PHE A 174 -7.26 31.28 -13.13
C PHE A 174 -5.75 31.00 -13.26
N GLU A 175 -4.91 32.02 -13.18
CA GLU A 175 -3.45 31.89 -13.18
C GLU A 175 -2.90 32.12 -11.77
N VAL A 176 -1.85 31.39 -11.40
CA VAL A 176 -1.11 31.62 -10.16
C VAL A 176 0.38 31.58 -10.42
N GLU A 177 1.07 32.63 -9.97
CA GLU A 177 2.51 32.79 -10.06
C GLU A 177 3.12 32.91 -8.66
N PHE A 178 4.25 32.23 -8.44
CA PHE A 178 4.95 32.22 -7.15
C PHE A 178 6.20 33.08 -7.24
N LEU A 179 6.22 34.18 -6.50
CA LEU A 179 7.29 35.17 -6.54
C LEU A 179 8.19 35.03 -5.33
N VAL A 180 9.49 34.87 -5.55
CA VAL A 180 10.52 34.89 -4.50
C VAL A 180 11.41 36.10 -4.77
N MET A 181 11.78 36.82 -3.72
CA MET A 181 12.76 37.91 -3.86
C MET A 181 14.14 37.30 -4.13
N ASP A 182 14.79 37.74 -5.20
CA ASP A 182 16.20 37.44 -5.48
C ASP A 182 17.07 38.37 -4.63
N PRO A 183 17.84 37.85 -3.64
CA PRO A 183 18.68 38.68 -2.79
C PRO A 183 19.96 39.19 -3.48
N GLY A 184 20.26 38.75 -4.72
CA GLY A 184 21.47 39.10 -5.47
C GLY A 184 22.52 37.99 -5.49
#